data_AF-A0A7S2G9I4-F1
#
_entry.id   AF-A0A7S2G9I4-F1
#
_cell.length_a   1.000
_cell.length_b   1.000
_cell.length_c   1.000
_cell.angle_alpha   90.00
_cell.angle_beta   90.00
_cell.angle_gamma   90.00
#
_symmetry.space_group_name_H-M   'P 1'
#
loop_
_entity.id
_entity.type
_entity.pdbx_description
1 polymer ?
#
loop_
_entity_poly.entity_id
_entity_poly.type
_entity_poly.pdbx_seq_one_letter_code
_entity_poly.pdbx_strand_id
1 'polypeptide(L)'
;EGLLLSILNCGFEAMESVESWQDHANPPALTMTPGLYRDTCFSERIQQVRRKAGSALVTIAKAVPGRLELHLDDLAFKVNTLMTRDTLTDMQHMHCLELLIVVSNAVTDPQRRVDIVGQIVAPSLEEWVSPSTEAMVCTPSALLEAMALDVPRAAQDDEVVRRVHKGVNKVANTLNTLHSISRRIHETNRATPGSAAAASGGAGV
;
A
#
# COMPACT_ATOMS: atom_id res chain seq x y z
N GLU A 1 13.20 -2.75 -23.83
CA GLU A 1 12.20 -3.25 -22.87
C GLU A 1 12.82 -4.14 -21.79
N GLY A 2 13.71 -5.08 -22.12
CA GLY A 2 14.34 -5.97 -21.12
C GLY A 2 14.99 -5.29 -19.90
N LEU A 3 15.65 -4.15 -20.07
CA LEU A 3 16.24 -3.41 -18.95
C LEU A 3 15.19 -2.85 -17.97
N LEU A 4 14.04 -2.39 -18.47
CA LEU A 4 12.98 -1.83 -17.64
C LEU A 4 12.36 -2.92 -16.76
N LEU A 5 12.04 -4.07 -17.35
CA LEU A 5 11.52 -5.23 -16.61
C LEU A 5 12.52 -5.75 -15.59
N SER A 6 13.81 -5.75 -15.91
CA SER A 6 14.88 -6.10 -14.97
C SER A 6 14.90 -5.15 -13.77
N ILE A 7 14.81 -3.83 -13.99
CA ILE A 7 14.79 -2.84 -12.91
C ILE A 7 13.56 -3.03 -12.02
N LEU A 8 12.38 -3.27 -12.62
CA LEU A 8 11.16 -3.51 -11.86
C LEU A 8 11.27 -4.79 -11.01
N ASN A 9 11.78 -5.87 -11.59
CA ASN A 9 12.00 -7.13 -10.86
C ASN A 9 12.94 -6.92 -9.68
N CYS A 10 14.09 -6.26 -9.88
CA CYS A 10 15.00 -5.97 -8.78
C CYS A 10 14.33 -5.12 -7.69
N GLY A 11 13.45 -4.19 -8.06
CA GLY A 11 12.67 -3.39 -7.11
C GLY A 11 11.68 -4.24 -6.29
N PHE A 12 10.96 -5.16 -6.93
CA PHE A 12 10.07 -6.10 -6.25
C PHE A 12 10.83 -7.07 -5.34
N GLU A 13 11.92 -7.66 -5.83
CA GLU A 13 12.81 -8.52 -5.05
C GLU A 13 13.37 -7.79 -3.82
N ALA A 14 13.78 -6.53 -3.98
CA ALA A 14 14.26 -5.71 -2.87
C ALA A 14 13.17 -5.41 -1.83
N MET A 15 11.88 -5.38 -2.21
CA MET A 15 10.77 -5.26 -1.26
C MET A 15 10.40 -6.58 -0.59
N GLU A 16 10.59 -7.69 -1.30
CA GLU A 16 10.26 -9.06 -0.89
C GLU A 16 11.28 -9.66 0.09
N SER A 17 12.56 -9.34 -0.06
CA SER A 17 13.63 -10.01 0.68
C SER A 17 13.61 -9.67 2.19
N VAL A 18 13.04 -10.58 2.98
CA VAL A 18 12.95 -10.47 4.45
C VAL A 18 13.85 -11.50 5.14
N GLU A 19 14.11 -12.66 4.53
CA GLU A 19 14.74 -13.80 5.23
C GLU A 19 16.16 -14.14 4.73
N SER A 20 16.48 -14.01 3.43
CA SER A 20 17.77 -14.48 2.91
C SER A 20 19.00 -13.68 3.39
N TRP A 21 18.79 -12.46 3.85
CA TRP A 21 19.85 -11.58 4.37
C TRP A 21 20.17 -11.83 5.84
N GLN A 22 19.23 -12.43 6.60
CA GLN A 22 19.47 -12.82 7.98
C GLN A 22 20.37 -14.07 8.05
N ASP A 23 20.15 -15.04 7.14
CA ASP A 23 20.95 -16.28 7.11
C ASP A 23 22.39 -16.06 6.60
N HIS A 24 22.62 -15.11 5.71
CA HIS A 24 23.97 -14.81 5.20
C HIS A 24 24.81 -13.93 6.16
N ALA A 25 24.19 -13.33 7.17
CA ALA A 25 24.86 -12.42 8.11
C ALA A 25 25.27 -13.08 9.44
N ASN A 26 24.96 -14.36 9.63
CA ASN A 26 25.21 -15.07 10.88
C ASN A 26 26.35 -16.12 10.74
N PRO A 27 27.64 -15.73 10.86
CA PRO A 27 28.70 -16.70 11.03
C PRO A 27 28.54 -17.45 12.37
N PRO A 28 28.96 -18.72 12.47
CA PRO A 28 28.77 -19.53 13.67
C PRO A 28 29.43 -18.86 14.89
N ALA A 29 28.65 -18.83 15.96
CA ALA A 29 28.86 -18.09 17.19
C ALA A 29 30.30 -18.13 17.71
N LEU A 30 30.94 -16.96 17.79
CA LEU A 30 31.94 -16.69 18.81
C LEU A 30 31.38 -15.65 19.77
N THR A 31 31.16 -16.15 20.98
CA THR A 31 30.78 -15.46 22.21
C THR A 31 31.38 -14.05 22.34
N MET A 32 30.55 -13.01 22.22
CA MET A 32 30.56 -11.79 23.05
C MET A 32 29.27 -11.00 22.75
N THR A 33 28.42 -10.77 23.75
CA THR A 33 27.23 -9.91 23.67
C THR A 33 27.62 -8.46 23.35
N PRO A 34 27.20 -7.95 22.18
CA PRO A 34 26.13 -6.94 22.12
C PRO A 34 25.16 -7.23 20.95
N GLY A 35 24.20 -8.15 21.16
CA GLY A 35 23.29 -8.63 20.11
C GLY A 35 22.11 -7.71 19.79
N LEU A 36 21.50 -7.05 20.78
CA LEU A 36 20.23 -6.32 20.59
C LEU A 36 20.35 -5.03 19.77
N TYR A 37 21.51 -4.38 19.73
CA TYR A 37 21.70 -3.11 19.01
C TYR A 37 22.10 -3.32 17.54
N ARG A 38 22.70 -4.47 17.23
CA ARG A 38 23.17 -4.80 15.88
C ARG A 38 22.02 -5.27 14.99
N ASP A 39 21.11 -6.05 15.57
CA ASP A 39 19.95 -6.62 14.87
C ASP A 39 18.90 -5.54 14.54
N THR A 40 18.71 -4.56 15.44
CA THR A 40 17.79 -3.43 15.20
C THR A 40 18.31 -2.49 14.11
N CYS A 41 19.59 -2.12 14.13
CA CYS A 41 20.19 -1.28 13.09
C CYS A 41 20.20 -1.96 11.70
N PHE A 42 20.45 -3.27 11.65
CA PHE A 42 20.40 -4.04 10.41
C PHE A 42 18.96 -4.12 9.86
N SER A 43 17.99 -4.40 10.73
CA SER A 43 16.56 -4.38 10.40
C SER A 43 16.11 -3.01 9.89
N GLU A 44 16.54 -1.90 10.50
CA GLU A 44 16.22 -0.54 10.05
C GLU A 44 16.80 -0.23 8.66
N ARG A 45 18.03 -0.64 8.37
CA ARG A 45 18.64 -0.47 7.04
C ARG A 45 17.89 -1.25 5.98
N ILE A 46 17.51 -2.49 6.27
CA ILE A 46 16.68 -3.31 5.36
C ILE A 46 15.36 -2.61 5.10
N GLN A 47 14.66 -2.15 6.15
CA GLN A 47 13.41 -1.41 5.98
C GLN A 47 13.59 -0.12 5.18
N GLN A 48 14.72 0.58 5.34
CA GLN A 48 15.04 1.77 4.54
C GLN A 48 15.26 1.42 3.06
N VAL A 49 15.97 0.34 2.75
CA VAL A 49 16.15 -0.14 1.37
C VAL A 49 14.81 -0.49 0.75
N ARG A 50 13.97 -1.25 1.44
CA ARG A 50 12.62 -1.61 0.97
C ARG A 50 11.75 -0.38 0.71
N ARG A 51 11.78 0.62 1.60
CA ARG A 51 11.08 1.91 1.41
C ARG A 51 11.58 2.64 0.16
N LYS A 52 12.90 2.71 -0.04
CA LYS A 52 13.50 3.33 -1.22
C LYS A 52 13.15 2.58 -2.51
N ALA A 53 13.11 1.24 -2.47
CA ALA A 53 12.71 0.43 -3.60
C ALA A 53 11.27 0.73 -4.03
N GLY A 54 10.32 0.73 -3.08
CA GLY A 54 8.93 1.09 -3.38
C GLY A 54 8.80 2.52 -3.95
N SER A 55 9.49 3.49 -3.36
CA SER A 55 9.52 4.88 -3.87
C SER A 55 10.14 4.99 -5.27
N ALA A 56 11.20 4.22 -5.56
CA ALA A 56 11.82 4.18 -6.87
C ALA A 56 10.90 3.57 -7.93
N LEU A 57 10.18 2.49 -7.60
CA LEU A 57 9.18 1.89 -8.50
C LEU A 57 8.09 2.89 -8.88
N VAL A 58 7.56 3.62 -7.90
CA VAL A 58 6.59 4.70 -8.14
C VAL A 58 7.18 5.80 -9.04
N THR A 59 8.44 6.19 -8.79
CA THR A 59 9.12 7.20 -9.60
C THR A 59 9.26 6.75 -11.06
N ILE A 60 9.66 5.50 -11.29
CA ILE A 60 9.75 4.90 -12.62
C ILE A 60 8.37 4.90 -13.29
N ALA A 61 7.32 4.52 -12.55
CA ALA A 61 5.97 4.51 -13.08
C ALA A 61 5.47 5.87 -13.51
N LYS A 62 5.80 6.92 -12.75
CA LYS A 62 5.48 8.31 -13.14
C LYS A 62 6.26 8.75 -14.38
N ALA A 63 7.50 8.26 -14.55
CA ALA A 63 8.35 8.65 -15.68
C ALA A 63 7.98 7.96 -16.99
N VAL A 64 7.56 6.69 -16.96
CA VAL A 64 7.26 5.89 -18.16
C VAL A 64 5.95 5.10 -18.08
N PRO A 65 4.81 5.72 -17.70
CA PRO A 65 3.58 4.98 -17.39
C PRO A 65 3.03 4.21 -18.60
N GLY A 66 3.08 4.78 -19.81
CA GLY A 66 2.62 4.10 -21.03
C GLY A 66 3.44 2.88 -21.45
N ARG A 67 4.71 2.77 -21.02
CA ARG A 67 5.49 1.54 -21.24
C ARG A 67 5.14 0.45 -20.22
N LEU A 68 4.73 0.84 -19.02
CA LEU A 68 4.32 -0.09 -17.98
C LEU A 68 2.89 -0.59 -18.17
N GLU A 69 2.04 0.19 -18.85
CA GLU A 69 0.67 -0.20 -19.22
C GLU A 69 0.64 -1.56 -19.93
N LEU A 70 1.60 -1.82 -20.82
CA LEU A 70 1.73 -3.08 -21.56
C LEU A 70 1.96 -4.30 -20.66
N HIS A 71 2.40 -4.08 -19.42
CA HIS A 71 2.72 -5.10 -18.43
C HIS A 71 1.84 -4.97 -17.18
N LEU A 72 0.73 -4.23 -17.26
CA LEU A 72 -0.08 -3.89 -16.09
C LEU A 72 -0.65 -5.12 -15.39
N ASP A 73 -1.08 -6.14 -16.14
CA ASP A 73 -1.62 -7.37 -15.57
C ASP A 73 -0.53 -8.14 -14.79
N ASP A 74 0.70 -8.22 -15.33
CA ASP A 74 1.85 -8.82 -14.64
C ASP A 74 2.26 -8.03 -13.38
N LEU A 75 2.21 -6.70 -13.47
CA LEU A 75 2.50 -5.80 -12.34
C LEU A 75 1.46 -5.94 -11.25
N ALA A 76 0.17 -6.00 -11.61
CA ALA A 76 -0.93 -6.23 -10.69
C ALA A 76 -0.78 -7.58 -9.99
N PHE A 77 -0.46 -8.64 -10.74
CA PHE A 77 -0.19 -9.96 -10.16
C PHE A 77 0.96 -9.94 -9.14
N LYS A 78 2.08 -9.29 -9.47
CA LYS A 78 3.24 -9.17 -8.56
C LYS A 78 2.93 -8.36 -7.33
N VAL A 79 2.27 -7.22 -7.49
CA VAL A 79 1.83 -6.38 -6.37
C VAL A 79 0.89 -7.16 -5.46
N ASN A 80 -0.14 -7.81 -6.00
CA ASN A 80 -1.08 -8.61 -5.21
C ASN A 80 -0.35 -9.74 -4.46
N THR A 81 0.55 -10.46 -5.13
CA THR A 81 1.39 -11.49 -4.49
C THR A 81 2.20 -10.92 -3.33
N LEU A 82 2.81 -9.74 -3.50
CA LEU A 82 3.58 -9.09 -2.46
C LEU A 82 2.69 -8.60 -1.29
N MET A 83 1.49 -8.10 -1.58
CA MET A 83 0.53 -7.61 -0.59
C MET A 83 -0.11 -8.73 0.24
N THR A 84 -0.12 -9.97 -0.23
CA THR A 84 -0.55 -11.12 0.58
C THR A 84 0.43 -11.50 1.70
N ARG A 85 1.60 -10.85 1.76
CA ARG A 85 2.63 -11.13 2.75
C ARG A 85 2.52 -10.17 3.92
N ASP A 86 2.45 -10.72 5.14
CA ASP A 86 2.41 -9.98 6.41
C ASP A 86 3.70 -9.20 6.73
N THR A 87 4.66 -9.14 5.82
CA THR A 87 5.97 -8.51 6.04
C THR A 87 6.07 -7.10 5.46
N LEU A 88 5.08 -6.65 4.69
CA LEU A 88 5.03 -5.29 4.17
C LEU A 88 4.62 -4.29 5.27
N THR A 89 5.36 -3.20 5.37
CA THR A 89 4.94 -2.03 6.16
C THR A 89 3.82 -1.29 5.44
N ASP A 90 3.01 -0.53 6.18
CA ASP A 90 1.94 0.31 5.62
C ASP A 90 2.44 1.24 4.49
N MET A 91 3.64 1.81 4.65
CA MET A 91 4.23 2.66 3.61
C MET A 91 4.56 1.88 2.33
N GLN A 92 5.02 0.63 2.43
CA GLN A 92 5.31 -0.21 1.26
C GLN A 92 4.02 -0.65 0.56
N HIS A 93 2.97 -0.98 1.32
CA HIS A 93 1.62 -1.20 0.77
C HIS A 93 1.18 0.02 -0.07
N MET A 94 1.38 1.22 0.48
CA MET A 94 0.99 2.46 -0.19
C MET A 94 1.79 2.72 -1.46
N HIS A 95 3.08 2.39 -1.51
CA HIS A 95 3.88 2.49 -2.73
C HIS A 95 3.40 1.50 -3.81
N CYS A 96 3.01 0.29 -3.44
CA CYS A 96 2.51 -0.71 -4.39
C CYS A 96 1.17 -0.28 -5.02
N LEU A 97 0.26 0.24 -4.19
CA LEU A 97 -1.02 0.78 -4.68
C LEU A 97 -0.80 2.03 -5.55
N GLU A 98 0.13 2.91 -5.17
CA GLU A 98 0.48 4.08 -5.98
C GLU A 98 1.02 3.69 -7.35
N LEU A 99 1.93 2.71 -7.41
CA LEU A 99 2.47 2.16 -8.64
C LEU A 99 1.33 1.72 -9.58
N LEU A 100 0.41 0.89 -9.10
CA LEU A 100 -0.69 0.37 -9.93
C LEU A 100 -1.61 1.49 -10.42
N ILE A 101 -1.94 2.46 -9.57
CA ILE A 101 -2.79 3.59 -9.97
C ILE A 101 -2.11 4.41 -11.07
N VAL A 102 -0.85 4.79 -10.86
CA VAL A 102 -0.09 5.58 -11.84
C VAL A 102 -0.04 4.88 -13.20
N VAL A 103 0.18 3.56 -13.22
CA VAL A 103 0.20 2.80 -14.48
C VAL A 103 -1.20 2.65 -15.07
N SER A 104 -2.23 2.39 -14.25
CA SER A 104 -3.63 2.30 -14.71
C SER A 104 -4.11 3.59 -15.38
N ASN A 105 -3.54 4.73 -15.01
CA ASN A 105 -3.88 6.03 -15.60
C ASN A 105 -3.34 6.23 -17.01
N ALA A 106 -2.31 5.48 -17.42
CA ALA A 106 -1.89 5.45 -18.82
C ALA A 106 -2.85 4.64 -19.71
N VAL A 107 -3.71 3.81 -19.11
CA VAL A 107 -4.68 3.01 -19.86
C VAL A 107 -5.62 3.94 -20.63
N THR A 108 -5.56 3.80 -21.95
CA THR A 108 -6.33 4.62 -22.89
C THR A 108 -7.80 4.25 -22.92
N ASP A 109 -8.12 2.97 -22.75
CA ASP A 109 -9.50 2.49 -22.66
C ASP A 109 -10.14 2.89 -21.30
N PRO A 110 -11.17 3.74 -21.30
CA PRO A 110 -11.79 4.21 -20.07
C PRO A 110 -12.41 3.08 -19.24
N GLN A 111 -12.99 2.06 -19.87
CA GLN A 111 -13.64 0.96 -19.15
C GLN A 111 -12.60 0.09 -18.45
N ARG A 112 -11.57 -0.36 -19.18
CA ARG A 112 -10.46 -1.12 -18.59
C ARG A 112 -9.80 -0.37 -17.44
N ARG A 113 -9.62 0.96 -17.56
CA ARG A 113 -9.09 1.78 -16.46
C ARG A 113 -9.98 1.72 -15.21
N VAL A 114 -11.30 1.86 -15.38
CA VAL A 114 -12.26 1.75 -14.25
C VAL A 114 -12.19 0.37 -13.62
N ASP A 115 -12.15 -0.69 -14.43
CA ASP A 115 -12.10 -2.07 -13.93
C ASP A 115 -10.84 -2.34 -13.10
N ILE A 116 -9.68 -1.86 -13.57
CA ILE A 116 -8.40 -2.00 -12.84
C ILE A 116 -8.42 -1.22 -11.53
N VAL A 117 -8.86 0.05 -11.57
CA VAL A 117 -8.98 0.85 -10.33
C VAL A 117 -9.95 0.20 -9.36
N GLY A 118 -11.07 -0.35 -9.86
CA GLY A 118 -12.01 -1.13 -9.06
C GLY A 118 -11.33 -2.32 -8.37
N GLN A 119 -10.53 -3.10 -9.10
CA GLN A 119 -9.78 -4.23 -8.53
C GLN A 119 -8.74 -3.79 -7.49
N ILE A 120 -8.04 -2.67 -7.69
CA ILE A 120 -7.06 -2.12 -6.73
C ILE A 120 -7.75 -1.71 -5.42
N VAL A 121 -8.95 -1.13 -5.52
CA VAL A 121 -9.68 -0.57 -4.38
C VAL A 121 -10.51 -1.63 -3.66
N ALA A 122 -10.92 -2.70 -4.34
CA ALA A 122 -11.83 -3.72 -3.83
C ALA A 122 -11.42 -4.30 -2.46
N PRO A 123 -10.15 -4.69 -2.19
CA PRO A 123 -9.78 -5.24 -0.89
C PRO A 123 -10.00 -4.24 0.26
N SER A 124 -9.70 -2.96 0.04
CA SER A 124 -9.93 -1.91 1.04
C SER A 124 -11.42 -1.63 1.23
N LEU A 125 -12.22 -1.71 0.17
CA LEU A 125 -13.69 -1.58 0.28
C LEU A 125 -14.31 -2.77 1.00
N GLU A 126 -13.92 -3.99 0.68
CA GLU A 126 -14.37 -5.21 1.35
C GLU A 126 -14.08 -5.17 2.85
N GLU A 127 -12.88 -4.70 3.22
CA GLU A 127 -12.51 -4.50 4.61
C GLU A 127 -13.34 -3.40 5.28
N TRP A 128 -13.58 -2.29 4.58
CA TRP A 128 -14.38 -1.17 5.08
C TRP A 128 -15.84 -1.55 5.35
N VAL A 129 -16.43 -2.34 4.46
CA VAL A 129 -17.82 -2.83 4.59
C VAL A 129 -17.92 -4.13 5.38
N SER A 130 -16.82 -4.61 5.97
CA SER A 130 -16.85 -5.82 6.77
C SER A 130 -17.69 -5.60 8.04
N PRO A 131 -18.44 -6.61 8.52
CA PRO A 131 -19.24 -6.49 9.74
C PRO A 131 -18.41 -6.06 10.96
N SER A 132 -17.12 -6.45 10.98
CA SER A 132 -16.19 -6.04 12.04
C SER A 132 -15.89 -4.55 11.99
N THR A 133 -15.63 -3.99 10.82
CA THR A 133 -15.36 -2.56 10.67
C THR A 133 -16.63 -1.74 10.91
N GLU A 134 -17.75 -2.19 10.36
CA GLU A 134 -19.06 -1.55 10.57
C GLU A 134 -19.41 -1.46 12.06
N ALA A 135 -19.28 -2.57 12.81
CA ALA A 135 -19.53 -2.59 14.24
C ALA A 135 -18.67 -1.59 15.03
N MET A 136 -17.42 -1.35 14.59
CA MET A 136 -16.52 -0.39 15.25
C MET A 136 -16.87 1.08 14.95
N VAL A 137 -17.39 1.39 13.76
CA VAL A 137 -17.55 2.79 13.31
C VAL A 137 -19.01 3.26 13.18
N CYS A 138 -19.99 2.37 13.38
CA CYS A 138 -21.41 2.67 13.18
C CYS A 138 -21.96 3.76 14.12
N THR A 139 -21.42 3.86 15.35
CA THR A 139 -21.85 4.86 16.33
C THR A 139 -20.67 5.52 17.04
N PRO A 140 -20.80 6.76 17.54
CA PRO A 140 -19.76 7.39 18.34
C PRO A 140 -19.35 6.56 19.57
N SER A 141 -20.31 5.92 20.24
CA SER A 141 -20.05 5.07 21.41
C SER A 141 -19.26 3.82 21.03
N ALA A 142 -19.63 3.14 19.94
CA ALA A 142 -18.90 1.97 19.46
C ALA A 142 -17.47 2.31 19.04
N LEU A 143 -17.26 3.50 18.48
CA LEU A 143 -15.92 3.98 18.14
C LEU A 143 -15.08 4.26 19.39
N LEU A 144 -15.65 4.89 20.42
CA LEU A 144 -14.98 5.12 21.70
C LEU A 144 -14.63 3.80 22.39
N GLU A 145 -15.52 2.82 22.35
CA GLU A 145 -15.31 1.46 22.87
C GLU A 145 -14.21 0.73 22.08
N ALA A 146 -14.23 0.81 20.74
CA ALA A 146 -13.19 0.23 19.89
C ALA A 146 -11.81 0.85 20.13
N MET A 147 -11.77 2.12 20.53
CA MET A 147 -10.54 2.83 20.94
C MET A 147 -10.19 2.65 22.43
N ALA A 148 -11.01 1.93 23.19
CA ALA A 148 -10.92 1.77 24.65
C ALA A 148 -10.78 3.11 25.41
N LEU A 149 -11.46 4.15 24.92
CA LEU A 149 -11.50 5.48 25.53
C LEU A 149 -12.63 5.63 26.57
N ASP A 150 -13.52 4.64 26.65
CA ASP A 150 -14.66 4.57 27.56
C ASP A 150 -14.38 3.73 28.83
N VAL A 151 -13.26 2.99 28.87
CA VAL A 151 -12.86 2.15 30.01
C VAL A 151 -11.57 2.66 30.66
N PRO A 152 -11.64 3.31 31.85
CA PRO A 152 -10.48 3.90 32.53
C PRO A 152 -9.33 2.93 32.88
N ARG A 153 -9.61 1.61 32.92
CA ARG A 153 -8.64 0.56 33.26
C ARG A 153 -8.15 -0.26 32.06
N ALA A 154 -8.70 -0.03 30.87
CA ALA A 154 -8.31 -0.77 29.66
C ALA A 154 -6.83 -0.53 29.28
N ALA A 155 -6.28 0.63 29.62
CA ALA A 155 -4.87 0.95 29.41
C ALA A 155 -3.89 0.13 30.28
N GLN A 156 -4.39 -0.68 31.22
CA GLN A 156 -3.58 -1.51 32.12
C GLN A 156 -3.58 -3.00 31.72
N ASP A 157 -4.34 -3.38 30.69
CA ASP A 157 -4.42 -4.75 30.17
C ASP A 157 -3.77 -4.81 28.77
N ASP A 158 -2.60 -5.44 28.70
CA ASP A 158 -1.82 -5.58 27.46
C ASP A 158 -2.59 -6.27 26.33
N GLU A 159 -3.53 -7.17 26.65
CA GLU A 159 -4.36 -7.85 25.66
C GLU A 159 -5.39 -6.90 25.05
N VAL A 160 -6.01 -6.09 25.90
CA VAL A 160 -6.98 -5.08 25.48
C VAL A 160 -6.29 -4.01 24.64
N VAL A 161 -5.13 -3.50 25.09
CA VAL A 161 -4.34 -2.51 24.34
C VAL A 161 -3.94 -3.04 22.96
N ARG A 162 -3.47 -4.28 22.86
CA ARG A 162 -3.08 -4.87 21.57
C ARG A 162 -4.27 -5.04 20.63
N ARG A 163 -5.42 -5.48 21.14
CA ARG A 163 -6.65 -5.64 20.35
C ARG A 163 -7.15 -4.31 19.80
N VAL A 164 -7.21 -3.29 20.65
CA VAL A 164 -7.57 -1.91 20.29
C VAL A 164 -6.62 -1.38 19.23
N HIS A 165 -5.31 -1.49 19.47
CA HIS A 165 -4.30 -1.03 18.53
C HIS A 165 -4.46 -1.71 17.16
N LYS A 166 -4.71 -3.03 17.13
CA LYS A 166 -4.96 -3.77 15.90
C LYS A 166 -6.24 -3.31 15.18
N GLY A 167 -7.35 -3.16 15.90
CA GLY A 167 -8.63 -2.75 15.34
C GLY A 167 -8.60 -1.32 14.79
N VAL A 168 -8.09 -0.38 15.59
CA VAL A 168 -7.98 1.03 15.19
C VAL A 168 -7.00 1.20 14.04
N ASN A 169 -5.84 0.54 14.07
CA ASN A 169 -4.90 0.59 12.94
C ASN A 169 -5.52 0.03 11.66
N LYS A 170 -6.32 -1.05 11.76
CA LYS A 170 -7.03 -1.61 10.61
C LYS A 170 -7.95 -0.57 9.96
N VAL A 171 -8.79 0.09 10.77
CA VAL A 171 -9.70 1.15 10.29
C VAL A 171 -8.93 2.33 9.71
N ALA A 172 -7.91 2.81 10.43
CA ALA A 172 -7.08 3.93 10.00
C ALA A 172 -6.34 3.64 8.69
N ASN A 173 -5.78 2.44 8.54
CA ASN A 173 -5.08 2.02 7.33
C ASN A 173 -6.04 1.91 6.15
N THR A 174 -7.21 1.30 6.34
CA THR A 174 -8.25 1.25 5.30
C THR A 174 -8.64 2.65 4.82
N LEU A 175 -8.86 3.60 5.74
CA LEU A 175 -9.17 4.99 5.40
C LEU A 175 -8.01 5.70 4.69
N ASN A 176 -6.78 5.53 5.18
CA ASN A 176 -5.58 6.12 4.57
C ASN A 176 -5.38 5.60 3.14
N THR A 177 -5.59 4.31 2.93
CA THR A 177 -5.55 3.68 1.62
C THR A 177 -6.61 4.28 0.70
N LEU A 178 -7.89 4.27 1.10
CA LEU A 178 -8.98 4.84 0.31
C LEU A 178 -8.74 6.32 -0.03
N HIS A 179 -8.33 7.12 0.95
CA HIS A 179 -8.00 8.53 0.75
C HIS A 179 -6.89 8.73 -0.28
N SER A 180 -5.82 7.93 -0.18
CA SER A 180 -4.68 8.06 -1.06
C SER A 180 -4.97 7.58 -2.48
N ILE A 181 -5.76 6.51 -2.64
CA ILE A 181 -6.26 6.08 -3.94
C ILE A 181 -7.12 7.20 -4.55
N SER A 182 -8.10 7.71 -3.80
CA SER A 182 -8.98 8.80 -4.24
C SER A 182 -8.19 10.05 -4.67
N ARG A 183 -7.15 10.43 -3.92
CA ARG A 183 -6.30 11.56 -4.24
C ARG A 183 -5.58 11.38 -5.58
N ARG A 184 -5.01 10.20 -5.83
CA ARG A 184 -4.25 9.91 -7.06
C ARG A 184 -5.15 9.82 -8.29
N ILE A 185 -6.36 9.27 -8.12
CA ILE A 185 -7.41 9.35 -9.16
C ILE A 185 -7.72 10.82 -9.48
N HIS A 186 -7.90 11.66 -8.46
CA HIS A 186 -8.20 13.08 -8.65
C HIS A 186 -7.06 13.85 -9.36
N GLU A 187 -5.82 13.66 -8.92
CA GLU A 187 -4.62 14.28 -9.54
C GLU A 187 -4.54 13.95 -11.03
N THR A 188 -4.92 12.72 -11.41
CA THR A 188 -4.93 12.26 -12.80
C THR A 188 -6.06 12.89 -13.61
N ASN A 189 -7.26 12.95 -13.05
CA ASN A 189 -8.40 13.59 -13.71
C ASN A 189 -8.12 15.08 -13.99
N ARG A 190 -7.35 15.75 -13.12
CA ARG A 190 -6.89 17.14 -13.37
C ARG A 190 -5.82 17.25 -14.46
N ALA A 191 -4.94 16.27 -14.59
CA ALA A 191 -3.83 16.31 -15.54
C ALA A 191 -4.26 16.05 -17.00
N THR A 192 -5.48 15.56 -17.23
CA THR A 192 -6.01 15.25 -18.57
C THR A 192 -6.69 16.51 -19.17
N PRO A 193 -6.11 17.19 -20.19
CA PRO A 193 -6.64 18.47 -20.69
C PRO A 193 -7.95 18.37 -21.48
N GLY A 194 -8.59 17.19 -21.55
CA GLY A 194 -9.82 16.94 -22.32
C GLY A 194 -11.12 16.91 -21.52
N SER A 195 -11.07 16.79 -20.19
CA SER A 195 -12.30 16.63 -19.39
C SER A 195 -13.09 17.94 -19.18
N ALA A 196 -12.46 19.10 -19.38
CA ALA A 196 -13.15 20.39 -19.28
C ALA A 196 -13.92 20.77 -20.56
N ALA A 197 -13.62 20.15 -21.70
CA ALA A 197 -14.27 20.45 -22.99
C ALA A 197 -15.53 19.60 -23.25
N ALA A 198 -15.65 18.42 -22.64
CA ALA A 198 -16.81 17.55 -22.82
C ALA A 198 -18.06 18.01 -22.03
N ALA A 199 -17.90 18.88 -21.03
CA ALA A 199 -19.00 19.35 -20.19
C ALA A 199 -19.73 20.61 -20.74
N SER A 200 -19.27 21.20 -21.85
CA SER A 200 -19.87 22.42 -22.43
C SER A 200 -20.46 22.26 -23.84
N GLY A 201 -20.53 21.03 -24.38
CA GLY A 201 -20.96 20.79 -25.76
C GLY A 201 -22.42 20.38 -25.98
N GLY A 202 -23.28 20.44 -24.96
CA GLY A 202 -24.63 19.84 -25.00
C GLY A 202 -25.79 20.82 -24.83
N ALA A 203 -25.87 21.88 -25.63
CA ALA A 203 -27.10 22.64 -25.82
C ALA A 203 -27.04 23.43 -27.14
N GLY A 204 -27.66 22.91 -28.19
CA GLY A 204 -27.82 23.65 -29.45
C GLY A 204 -28.13 22.80 -30.67
N VAL A 205 -29.31 22.17 -30.71
CA VAL A 205 -30.20 22.13 -31.88
C VAL A 205 -31.63 22.24 -31.38
#